data_AF-A0A9C7QE10-F1
#
_entry.id   AF-A0A9C7QE10-F1
#
_cell.length_a   1.000
_cell.length_b   1.000
_cell.length_c   1.000
_cell.angle_alpha   90.00
_cell.angle_beta   90.00
_cell.angle_gamma   90.00
#
_symmetry.space_group_name_H-M   'P 1'
#
loop_
_entity.id
_entity.type
_entity.pdbx_description
1 polymer ?
#
loop_
_entity_poly.entity_id
_entity_poly.type
_entity_poly.pdbx_seq_one_letter_code
_entity_poly.pdbx_strand_id
1 'polypeptide(L)'
;EGVKEYRGSYDAYTLATENAVQQKAEDKPQKTEKVNDYKLKKERESERRKLNTKVTRAEAEIERLDSLIEEKTNELSGLTDYQKAMEISTEIEELRKQQEQAMQTWEEASLALEEFGE
;
A
#
# COMPACT_ATOMS: atom_id res chain seq x y z
N GLU A 1 -18.06 16.57 26.68
CA GLU A 1 -16.81 15.93 26.20
C GLU A 1 -17.22 14.90 25.16
N GLY A 2 -16.67 14.77 23.95
CA GLY A 2 -15.58 15.40 23.21
C GLY A 2 -15.67 14.87 21.76
N VAL A 3 -15.20 15.66 20.80
CA VAL A 3 -15.23 15.39 19.35
C VAL A 3 -14.57 14.04 19.00
N LYS A 4 -15.17 13.25 18.09
CA LYS A 4 -14.54 12.06 17.47
C LYS A 4 -14.33 12.30 15.97
N GLU A 5 -13.08 12.29 15.56
CA GLU A 5 -12.60 12.57 14.21
C GLU A 5 -13.04 11.52 13.19
N TYR A 6 -13.28 12.01 11.98
CA TYR A 6 -13.79 11.27 10.83
C TYR A 6 -12.61 10.65 10.05
N ARG A 7 -12.62 9.33 9.84
CA ARG A 7 -11.81 8.66 8.81
C ARG A 7 -12.76 7.87 7.92
N GLY A 8 -13.41 8.59 7.00
CA GLY A 8 -14.41 8.02 6.10
C GLY A 8 -13.81 6.92 5.23
N SER A 9 -14.19 5.67 5.50
CA SER A 9 -14.00 4.56 4.58
C SER A 9 -14.93 4.75 3.37
N TYR A 10 -14.50 4.28 2.21
CA TYR A 10 -15.29 4.28 0.97
C TYR A 10 -16.66 3.56 1.15
N ASP A 11 -16.78 2.70 2.16
CA ASP A 11 -18.03 2.10 2.64
C ASP A 11 -19.12 3.10 3.03
N ALA A 12 -18.75 4.27 3.55
CA ALA A 12 -19.72 5.29 3.93
C ALA A 12 -20.38 5.94 2.70
N TYR A 13 -19.68 5.99 1.56
CA TYR A 13 -20.24 6.51 0.32
C TYR A 13 -21.25 5.52 -0.27
N THR A 14 -20.93 4.22 -0.22
CA THR A 14 -21.83 3.15 -0.66
C THR A 14 -23.11 3.13 0.15
N LEU A 15 -23.02 3.12 1.49
CA LEU A 15 -24.19 3.14 2.37
C LEU A 15 -25.02 4.42 2.22
N ALA A 16 -24.38 5.58 2.04
CA ALA A 16 -25.09 6.85 1.83
C ALA A 16 -25.81 6.87 0.49
N THR A 17 -25.21 6.31 -0.57
CA THR A 17 -25.87 6.17 -1.86
C THR A 17 -27.01 5.16 -1.83
N GLU A 18 -26.86 4.03 -1.13
CA GLU A 18 -27.93 3.05 -0.97
C GLU A 18 -29.11 3.61 -0.16
N ASN A 19 -28.86 4.32 0.94
CA ASN A 19 -29.91 4.97 1.72
C ASN A 19 -30.59 6.13 0.95
N ALA A 20 -29.82 6.93 0.20
CA ALA A 20 -30.36 8.02 -0.62
C ALA A 20 -31.14 7.51 -1.84
N VAL A 21 -30.81 6.32 -2.36
CA VAL A 21 -31.54 5.64 -3.43
C VAL A 21 -32.81 4.99 -2.88
N GLN A 22 -32.78 4.36 -1.70
CA GLN A 22 -33.97 3.78 -1.07
C GLN A 22 -35.02 4.83 -0.70
N GLN A 23 -34.63 6.00 -0.19
CA GLN A 23 -35.58 7.09 0.12
C GLN A 23 -36.17 7.78 -1.11
N LYS A 24 -35.57 7.62 -2.29
CA LYS A 24 -36.06 8.19 -3.57
C LYS A 24 -36.82 7.19 -4.45
N ALA A 25 -36.76 5.89 -4.15
CA ALA A 25 -37.24 4.83 -5.02
C ALA A 25 -38.70 4.39 -4.78
N GLU A 26 -39.41 4.93 -3.78
CA GLU A 26 -40.85 4.66 -3.63
C GLU A 26 -41.73 5.40 -4.67
N ASP A 27 -41.17 6.32 -5.47
CA ASP A 27 -41.90 7.01 -6.55
C ASP A 27 -41.13 6.98 -7.89
N LYS A 28 -41.16 5.82 -8.57
CA LYS A 28 -41.27 5.64 -10.05
C LYS A 28 -40.39 4.52 -10.64
N PRO A 29 -40.92 3.80 -11.66
CA PRO A 29 -40.18 2.76 -12.36
C PRO A 29 -39.36 3.33 -13.54
N GLN A 30 -38.23 2.67 -13.83
CA GLN A 30 -37.50 2.53 -15.10
C GLN A 30 -36.05 3.06 -15.19
N LYS A 31 -35.20 2.15 -15.69
CA LYS A 31 -33.84 2.28 -16.28
C LYS A 31 -32.64 2.22 -15.31
N THR A 32 -32.47 1.07 -14.67
CA THR A 32 -31.14 0.46 -14.45
C THR A 32 -30.69 -0.10 -15.83
N GLU A 33 -29.45 -0.01 -16.33
CA GLU A 33 -28.32 -0.82 -15.86
C GLU A 33 -26.97 -0.61 -16.59
N LYS A 34 -26.84 0.15 -17.71
CA LYS A 34 -25.61 0.04 -18.54
C LYS A 34 -24.44 0.99 -18.22
N VAL A 35 -24.65 2.08 -17.48
CA VAL A 35 -23.59 3.08 -17.23
C VAL A 35 -22.69 2.69 -16.05
N ASN A 36 -23.15 1.77 -15.18
CA ASN A 36 -22.45 1.43 -13.94
C ASN A 36 -21.28 0.44 -14.17
N ASP A 37 -21.41 -0.51 -15.12
CA ASP A 37 -20.38 -1.51 -15.43
C ASP A 37 -19.07 -0.92 -15.98
N TYR A 38 -19.15 0.13 -16.81
CA TYR A 38 -17.95 0.72 -17.42
C TYR A 38 -17.08 1.45 -16.39
N LYS A 39 -17.72 2.19 -15.47
CA LYS A 39 -17.01 2.87 -14.37
C LYS A 39 -16.36 1.84 -13.44
N LEU A 40 -17.12 0.81 -13.06
CA LEU A 40 -16.63 -0.26 -12.19
C LEU A 40 -15.41 -0.99 -12.79
N LYS A 41 -15.45 -1.33 -14.09
CA LYS A 41 -14.30 -1.95 -14.78
C LYS A 41 -13.07 -1.04 -14.82
N LYS A 42 -13.28 0.26 -15.07
CA LYS A 42 -12.18 1.24 -15.13
C LYS A 42 -11.56 1.50 -13.76
N GLU A 43 -12.39 1.59 -12.72
CA GLU A 43 -11.94 1.73 -11.33
C GLU A 43 -11.12 0.51 -10.91
N ARG A 44 -11.62 -0.69 -11.22
CA ARG A 44 -10.89 -1.93 -10.95
C ARG A 44 -9.52 -1.99 -11.61
N GLU A 45 -9.45 -1.65 -12.89
CA GLU A 45 -8.18 -1.67 -13.62
C GLU A 45 -7.19 -0.62 -13.07
N SER A 46 -7.69 0.53 -12.61
CA SER A 46 -6.88 1.55 -11.94
C SER A 46 -6.33 1.04 -10.60
N GLU A 47 -7.14 0.39 -9.78
CA GLU A 47 -6.70 -0.21 -8.51
C GLU A 47 -5.63 -1.28 -8.73
N ARG A 48 -5.85 -2.20 -9.68
CA ARG A 48 -4.87 -3.22 -10.06
C ARG A 48 -3.54 -2.60 -10.50
N ARG A 49 -3.57 -1.53 -11.31
CA ARG A 49 -2.35 -0.81 -11.74
C ARG A 49 -1.62 -0.16 -10.56
N LYS A 50 -2.37 0.43 -9.62
CA LYS A 50 -1.79 1.02 -8.40
C LYS A 50 -1.09 -0.03 -7.54
N LEU A 51 -1.73 -1.19 -7.34
CA LEU A 51 -1.16 -2.30 -6.58
C LEU A 51 0.11 -2.84 -7.25
N ASN A 52 0.08 -3.11 -8.56
CA ASN A 52 1.28 -3.50 -9.31
C ASN A 52 2.42 -2.48 -9.16
N THR A 53 2.11 -1.19 -9.28
CA THR A 53 3.13 -0.14 -9.13
C THR A 53 3.71 -0.11 -7.71
N LYS A 54 2.91 -0.40 -6.68
CA LYS A 54 3.41 -0.52 -5.31
C LYS A 54 4.35 -1.72 -5.15
N VAL A 55 3.96 -2.89 -5.68
CA VAL A 55 4.78 -4.11 -5.67
C VAL A 55 6.15 -3.83 -6.31
N THR A 56 6.17 -3.34 -7.56
CA THR A 56 7.44 -3.08 -8.26
C THR A 56 8.31 -2.03 -7.57
N ARG A 57 7.70 -1.02 -6.93
CA ARG A 57 8.47 -0.03 -6.15
C ARG A 57 9.05 -0.62 -4.88
N ALA A 58 8.29 -1.48 -4.20
CA ALA A 58 8.76 -2.16 -3.00
C ALA A 58 9.91 -3.11 -3.34
N GLU A 59 9.80 -3.87 -4.44
CA GLU A 59 10.89 -4.74 -4.95
C GLU A 59 12.16 -3.94 -5.24
N ALA A 60 12.04 -2.83 -5.97
CA ALA A 60 13.19 -1.98 -6.29
C ALA A 60 13.84 -1.37 -5.03
N GLU A 61 13.04 -1.00 -4.02
CA GLU A 61 13.57 -0.48 -2.76
C GLU A 61 14.25 -1.58 -1.94
N ILE A 62 13.71 -2.80 -1.91
CA ILE A 62 14.35 -3.95 -1.26
C ILE A 62 15.72 -4.21 -1.89
N GLU A 63 15.81 -4.28 -3.22
CA GLU A 63 17.09 -4.50 -3.93
C GLU A 63 18.11 -3.38 -3.65
N ARG A 64 17.65 -2.13 -3.59
CA ARG A 64 18.49 -0.98 -3.24
C ARG A 64 19.01 -1.10 -1.80
N LEU A 65 18.13 -1.46 -0.86
CA LEU A 65 18.48 -1.61 0.55
C LEU A 65 19.43 -2.79 0.76
N ASP A 66 19.22 -3.92 0.09
CA ASP A 66 20.13 -5.08 0.08
C ASP A 66 21.53 -4.67 -0.36
N SER A 67 21.64 -3.97 -1.49
CA SER A 67 22.92 -3.49 -2.02
C SER A 67 23.63 -2.56 -1.03
N LEU A 68 22.88 -1.66 -0.39
CA LEU A 68 23.44 -0.72 0.57
C LEU A 68 23.87 -1.40 1.88
N ILE A 69 23.10 -2.39 2.35
CA ILE A 69 23.47 -3.22 3.51
C ILE A 69 24.75 -4.00 3.21
N GLU A 70 24.89 -4.57 2.01
CA GLU A 70 26.10 -5.27 1.58
C GLU A 70 27.30 -4.32 1.54
N GLU A 71 27.16 -3.14 0.93
CA GLU A 71 28.20 -2.11 0.88
C GLU A 71 28.68 -1.73 2.29
N LYS A 72 27.74 -1.43 3.19
CA LYS A 72 28.04 -1.04 4.58
C LYS A 72 28.64 -2.18 5.39
N THR A 73 28.21 -3.41 5.16
CA THR A 73 28.78 -4.60 5.81
C THR A 73 30.22 -4.82 5.35
N ASN A 74 30.52 -4.62 4.06
CA ASN A 74 31.88 -4.66 3.55
C ASN A 74 32.74 -3.54 4.13
N GLU A 75 32.21 -2.32 4.22
CA GLU A 75 32.89 -1.18 4.86
C GLU A 75 33.25 -1.51 6.33
N LEU A 76 32.29 -2.05 7.09
CA LEU A 76 32.47 -2.46 8.49
C LEU A 76 33.59 -3.51 8.64
N SER A 77 33.67 -4.47 7.73
CA SER A 77 34.67 -5.55 7.80
C SER A 77 36.12 -5.06 7.67
N GLY A 78 36.33 -3.91 7.04
CA GLY A 78 37.64 -3.29 6.85
C GLY A 78 38.05 -2.30 7.95
N LEU A 79 37.15 -1.99 8.89
CA LEU A 79 37.41 -0.98 9.93
C LEU A 79 38.13 -1.55 11.14
N THR A 80 39.17 -0.84 11.58
CA THR A 80 39.85 -1.08 12.87
C THR A 80 39.46 -0.07 13.94
N ASP A 81 38.78 1.01 13.56
CA ASP A 81 38.28 2.05 14.45
C ASP A 81 36.94 1.60 15.04
N TYR A 82 36.92 1.34 16.35
CA TYR A 82 35.74 0.85 17.05
C TYR A 82 34.57 1.84 17.04
N GLN A 83 34.83 3.15 17.14
CA GLN A 83 33.74 4.13 17.15
C GLN A 83 33.04 4.16 15.80
N LYS A 84 33.83 4.19 14.71
CA LYS A 84 33.28 4.12 13.35
C LYS A 84 32.58 2.79 13.08
N ALA A 85 33.12 1.68 13.58
CA ALA A 85 32.49 0.37 13.44
C ALA A 85 31.11 0.32 14.13
N MET A 86 30.97 0.94 15.31
CA MET A 86 29.67 1.07 15.99
C MET A 86 28.69 1.93 15.19
N GLU A 87 29.13 3.07 14.66
CA GLU A 87 28.29 3.95 13.83
C GLU A 87 27.74 3.19 12.60
N ILE A 88 28.61 2.52 11.86
CA ILE A 88 28.21 1.71 10.69
C ILE A 88 27.31 0.55 11.10
N SER A 89 27.57 -0.10 12.23
CA SER A 89 26.69 -1.17 12.72
C SER A 89 25.28 -0.66 12.98
N THR A 90 25.13 0.54 13.56
CA THR A 90 23.81 1.17 13.77
C THR A 90 23.16 1.54 12.44
N GLU A 91 23.92 2.04 11.46
CA GLU A 91 23.41 2.31 10.10
C GLU A 91 22.88 1.02 9.44
N ILE A 92 23.62 -0.08 9.55
CA ILE A 92 23.20 -1.40 9.02
C ILE A 92 21.89 -1.87 9.67
N GLU A 93 21.75 -1.72 10.99
CA GLU A 93 20.52 -2.08 11.70
C GLU A 93 19.31 -1.27 11.23
N GLU A 94 19.47 0.05 11.05
CA GLU A 94 18.39 0.90 10.55
C GLU A 94 18.03 0.57 9.09
N LEU A 95 19.01 0.26 8.25
CA LEU A 95 18.76 -0.18 6.88
C LEU A 95 18.01 -1.51 6.83
N ARG A 96 18.36 -2.47 7.69
CA ARG A 96 17.63 -3.75 7.81
C ARG A 96 16.19 -3.55 8.24
N LYS A 97 15.93 -2.61 9.15
CA LYS A 97 14.58 -2.26 9.57
C LYS A 97 13.77 -1.63 8.43
N GLN A 98 14.40 -0.78 7.61
CA GLN A 98 13.76 -0.24 6.40
C GLN A 98 13.47 -1.34 5.38
N GLN A 99 14.36 -2.31 5.23
CA GLN A 99 14.16 -3.46 4.36
C GLN A 99 12.96 -4.29 4.81
N GLU A 100 12.86 -4.58 6.11
CA GLU A 100 11.72 -5.31 6.67
C GLU A 100 10.39 -4.59 6.40
N GLN A 101 10.36 -3.26 6.54
CA GLN A 101 9.17 -2.46 6.20
C GLN A 101 8.83 -2.51 4.71
N ALA A 102 9.83 -2.48 3.84
CA ALA A 102 9.64 -2.59 2.40
C ALA A 102 9.11 -3.99 2.02
N MET A 103 9.61 -5.04 2.67
CA MET A 103 9.11 -6.42 2.51
C MET A 103 7.66 -6.56 2.98
N GLN A 104 7.29 -5.99 4.13
CA GLN A 104 5.90 -5.96 4.59
C GLN A 104 5.00 -5.23 3.58
N THR A 105 5.46 -4.09 3.06
CA THR A 105 4.72 -3.33 2.03
C THR A 105 4.53 -4.15 0.75
N TRP A 106 5.56 -4.89 0.34
CA TRP A 106 5.49 -5.79 -0.81
C TRP A 106 4.50 -6.93 -0.57
N GLU A 107 4.55 -7.56 0.60
CA GLU A 107 3.65 -8.66 0.99
C GLU A 107 2.19 -8.18 0.99
N GLU A 108 1.89 -7.07 1.67
CA GLU A 108 0.55 -6.49 1.70
C GLU A 108 0.04 -6.12 0.30
N ALA A 109 0.90 -5.51 -0.52
CA ALA A 109 0.53 -5.11 -1.88
C ALA A 109 0.33 -6.31 -2.82
N SER A 110 1.10 -7.39 -2.63
CA SER A 110 1.00 -8.61 -3.41
C SER A 110 -0.23 -9.42 -3.02
N LEU A 111 -0.51 -9.57 -1.72
CA LEU A 111 -1.72 -10.21 -1.22
C LEU A 111 -2.97 -9.47 -1.70
N ALA A 112 -3.00 -8.14 -1.57
CA ALA A 112 -4.11 -7.33 -2.07
C ALA A 112 -4.28 -7.41 -3.60
N LEU A 113 -3.20 -7.68 -4.35
CA LEU A 113 -3.27 -7.88 -5.79
C LEU A 113 -3.80 -9.27 -6.16
N GLU A 114 -3.46 -10.30 -5.38
CA GLU A 114 -3.96 -11.67 -5.51
C GLU A 114 -5.47 -11.73 -5.20
N GLU A 115 -5.90 -11.17 -4.07
CA GLU A 115 -7.32 -11.05 -3.70
C GLU A 115 -8.15 -10.26 -4.72
N PHE A 116 -7.51 -9.35 -5.45
CA PHE A 116 -8.16 -8.60 -6.53
C PHE A 116 -8.33 -9.41 -7.83
N GLY A 117 -7.51 -10.45 -7.99
CA GLY A 117 -7.50 -11.34 -9.15
C GLY A 117 -8.44 -12.54 -9.03
N GLU A 118 -8.76 -12.96 -7.81
CA GLU A 118 -9.79 -13.97 -7.48
C GLU A 118 -11.22 -13.43 -7.59
#